data_AF-A0A925WBL5-F1
#
_entry.id   AF-A0A925WBL5-F1
#
_cell.length_a   1.000
_cell.length_b   1.000
_cell.length_c   1.000
_cell.angle_alpha   90.00
_cell.angle_beta   90.00
_cell.angle_gamma   90.00
#
_symmetry.space_group_name_H-M   'P 1'
#
loop_
_entity.id
_entity.type
_entity.pdbx_description
1 polymer ?
#
loop_
_entity_poly.entity_id
_entity_poly.type
_entity_poly.pdbx_seq_one_letter_code
_entity_poly.pdbx_strand_id
1 'polypeptide(L)'
;MILYHSDVQGLHADALTGFFVGWPQGPTPEQLLAVLRGSYRAVVAVDGDRVVGFVTAVSDGVLTAFLPWLEVLPGHQGQGIGSSLLDRVLGELAHLYSVDLTCDPHLRGFYERHGFTALDAMGRRNPTALG
;
A
#
# COMPACT_ATOMS: atom_id res chain seq x y z
N MET A 1 20.25 2.14 -1.35
CA MET A 1 19.75 2.38 0.03
C MET A 1 18.30 2.77 -0.12
N ILE A 2 17.38 2.12 0.61
CA ILE A 2 15.95 2.42 0.47
C ILE A 2 15.59 3.62 1.34
N LEU A 3 15.00 4.64 0.73
CA LEU A 3 14.42 5.80 1.40
C LEU A 3 12.91 5.64 1.51
N TYR A 4 12.31 6.23 2.54
CA TYR A 4 10.87 6.16 2.76
C TYR A 4 10.29 7.57 2.87
N HIS A 5 9.21 7.83 2.14
CA HIS A 5 8.57 9.14 2.09
C HIS A 5 7.06 9.02 2.28
N SER A 6 6.50 9.85 3.15
CA SER A 6 5.05 10.01 3.30
C SER A 6 4.50 11.21 2.51
N ASP A 7 5.38 12.14 2.13
CA ASP A 7 5.04 13.19 1.17
C ASP A 7 5.20 12.67 -0.26
N VAL A 8 4.05 12.54 -0.94
CA VAL A 8 3.95 12.04 -2.31
C VAL A 8 3.68 13.16 -3.33
N GLN A 9 3.69 14.43 -2.91
CA GLN A 9 3.36 15.55 -3.81
C GLN A 9 4.41 15.73 -4.91
N GLY A 10 5.69 15.55 -4.57
CA GLY A 10 6.81 15.65 -5.51
C GLY A 10 7.00 14.45 -6.44
N LEU A 11 6.19 13.38 -6.31
CA LEU A 11 6.33 12.20 -7.16
C LEU A 11 5.82 12.47 -8.59
N HIS A 12 6.53 11.89 -9.54
CA HIS A 12 6.15 11.85 -10.95
C HIS A 12 5.70 10.43 -11.33
N ALA A 13 4.83 10.33 -12.34
CA ALA A 13 4.19 9.07 -12.72
C ALA A 13 5.22 8.05 -13.27
N ASP A 14 6.27 8.50 -13.94
CA ASP A 14 7.36 7.67 -14.46
C ASP A 14 8.11 6.88 -13.36
N ALA A 15 8.14 7.39 -12.12
CA ALA A 15 8.70 6.69 -10.98
C ALA A 15 7.85 5.50 -10.48
N LEU A 16 6.59 5.37 -10.93
CA LEU A 16 5.56 4.47 -10.42
C LEU A 16 5.26 3.30 -11.38
N THR A 17 6.31 2.73 -11.99
CA THR A 17 6.17 1.69 -13.01
C THR A 17 6.48 0.28 -12.49
N GLY A 18 5.69 -0.70 -12.95
CA GLY A 18 5.89 -2.14 -12.67
C GLY A 18 5.10 -2.70 -11.49
N PHE A 19 4.17 -1.94 -10.92
CA PHE A 19 3.23 -2.37 -9.88
C PHE A 19 2.01 -3.10 -10.45
N PHE A 20 1.19 -3.63 -9.54
CA PHE A 20 0.00 -4.45 -9.81
C PHE A 20 0.34 -5.72 -10.60
N VAL A 21 1.46 -6.36 -10.22
CA VAL A 21 1.92 -7.59 -10.87
C VAL A 21 0.86 -8.70 -10.71
N GLY A 22 0.47 -9.32 -11.82
CA GLY A 22 -0.53 -10.39 -11.85
C GLY A 22 -1.98 -9.90 -12.00
N TRP A 23 -2.23 -8.59 -12.03
CA TRP A 23 -3.55 -8.07 -12.41
C TRP A 23 -3.79 -8.27 -13.92
N PRO A 24 -5.01 -8.65 -14.35
CA PRO A 24 -5.34 -8.73 -15.78
C PRO A 24 -5.12 -7.39 -16.48
N GLN A 25 -5.44 -6.30 -15.78
CA GLN A 25 -5.15 -4.94 -16.16
C GLN A 25 -4.89 -4.12 -14.89
N GLY A 26 -3.68 -3.58 -14.78
CA GLY A 26 -3.31 -2.69 -13.68
C GLY A 26 -3.63 -1.23 -14.01
N PRO A 27 -3.79 -0.36 -12.98
CA PRO A 27 -3.82 1.09 -13.16
C PRO A 27 -2.60 1.60 -13.93
N THR A 28 -2.77 2.68 -14.70
CA THR A 28 -1.64 3.42 -15.27
C THR A 28 -0.82 4.09 -14.16
N PRO A 29 0.44 4.47 -14.42
CA PRO A 29 1.25 5.18 -13.43
C PRO A 29 0.62 6.52 -12.98
N GLU A 30 -0.13 7.20 -13.86
CA GLU A 30 -0.89 8.41 -13.52
C GLU A 30 -2.06 8.09 -12.59
N GLN A 31 -2.76 6.98 -12.80
CA GLN A 31 -3.82 6.53 -11.91
C GLN A 31 -3.26 6.14 -10.54
N LEU A 32 -2.13 5.43 -10.48
CA LEU A 32 -1.45 5.10 -9.21
C LEU A 32 -1.01 6.38 -8.49
N LEU A 33 -0.43 7.35 -9.20
CA LEU A 33 -0.06 8.64 -8.62
C LEU A 33 -1.28 9.37 -8.05
N ALA A 34 -2.41 9.35 -8.76
CA ALA A 34 -3.65 9.93 -8.27
C ALA A 34 -4.16 9.22 -7.00
N VAL A 35 -4.04 7.89 -6.92
CA VAL A 35 -4.43 7.15 -5.70
C VAL A 35 -3.51 7.47 -4.52
N LEU A 36 -2.19 7.52 -4.72
CA LEU A 36 -1.24 7.89 -3.66
C LEU A 36 -1.56 9.27 -3.09
N ARG A 37 -1.82 10.25 -3.97
CA ARG A 37 -2.17 11.63 -3.57
C ARG A 37 -3.56 11.76 -2.94
N GLY A 38 -4.50 10.91 -3.33
CA GLY A 38 -5.88 10.90 -2.82
C GLY A 38 -6.07 10.06 -1.55
N SER A 39 -5.07 9.29 -1.14
CA SER A 39 -5.14 8.46 0.07
C SER A 39 -5.09 9.31 1.33
N TYR A 40 -5.73 8.86 2.42
CA TYR A 40 -5.64 9.52 3.71
C TYR A 40 -4.19 9.54 4.21
N ARG A 41 -3.49 8.41 4.08
CA ARG A 41 -2.03 8.31 4.20
C ARG A 41 -1.49 7.45 3.07
N ALA A 42 -0.28 7.77 2.63
CA ALA A 42 0.49 6.95 1.72
C ALA A 42 1.95 7.02 2.14
N VAL A 43 2.65 5.88 2.08
CA VAL A 43 4.10 5.82 2.27
C VAL A 43 4.70 5.09 1.08
N VAL A 44 5.75 5.64 0.50
CA VAL A 44 6.50 5.03 -0.60
C VAL A 44 7.91 4.66 -0.16
N ALA A 45 8.43 3.58 -0.71
CA ALA A 45 9.81 3.15 -0.61
C ALA A 45 10.52 3.46 -1.94
N VAL A 46 11.65 4.14 -1.89
CA VAL A 46 12.36 4.68 -3.04
C VAL A 46 13.79 4.15 -3.09
N ASP A 47 14.22 3.70 -4.26
CA ASP A 47 15.59 3.26 -4.56
C ASP A 47 16.13 4.09 -5.74
N GLY A 48 17.01 5.05 -5.44
CA GLY A 48 17.41 6.08 -6.41
C GLY A 48 16.23 6.98 -6.77
N ASP A 49 15.86 7.01 -8.06
CA ASP A 49 14.74 7.82 -8.58
C ASP A 49 13.45 6.99 -8.77
N ARG A 50 13.45 5.72 -8.34
CA ARG A 50 12.33 4.80 -8.58
C ARG A 50 11.58 4.46 -7.30
N VAL A 51 10.25 4.46 -7.36
CA VAL A 51 9.42 3.88 -6.30
C VAL A 51 9.43 2.35 -6.45
N VAL A 52 9.86 1.66 -5.41
CA VAL A 52 10.01 0.19 -5.38
C VAL A 52 9.02 -0.50 -4.45
N GLY A 53 8.27 0.27 -3.66
CA GLY A 53 7.15 -0.23 -2.89
C GLY A 53 6.28 0.91 -2.39
N PHE A 54 5.03 0.62 -2.06
CA PHE A 54 4.13 1.59 -1.47
C PHE A 54 3.11 0.93 -0.55
N VAL A 55 2.53 1.73 0.35
CA VAL A 55 1.34 1.38 1.11
C VAL A 55 0.39 2.58 1.14
N THR A 56 -0.91 2.33 1.12
CA THR A 56 -1.95 3.35 1.17
C THR A 56 -2.95 3.05 2.28
N ALA A 57 -3.59 4.10 2.79
CA ALA A 57 -4.68 4.02 3.75
C ALA A 57 -5.84 4.93 3.34
N VAL A 58 -7.06 4.43 3.47
CA VAL A 58 -8.30 5.20 3.40
C VAL A 58 -8.87 5.29 4.80
N SER A 59 -9.35 6.46 5.24
CA SER A 59 -9.81 6.64 6.63
C SER A 59 -10.84 7.76 6.75
N ASP A 60 -11.65 7.69 7.80
CA ASP A 60 -12.47 8.81 8.29
C ASP A 60 -11.65 9.86 9.08
N GLY A 61 -10.39 9.56 9.42
CA GLY A 61 -9.49 10.43 10.17
C GLY A 61 -9.76 10.51 11.68
N VAL A 62 -10.67 9.68 12.19
CA VAL A 62 -11.13 9.73 13.59
C VAL A 62 -11.08 8.36 14.26
N LEU A 63 -11.62 7.32 13.62
CA LEU A 63 -11.78 6.00 14.22
C LEU A 63 -11.19 4.88 13.38
N THR A 64 -11.42 4.86 12.07
CA THR A 64 -11.14 3.65 11.28
C THR A 64 -10.32 3.95 10.04
N ALA A 65 -9.44 3.02 9.70
CA ALA A 65 -8.72 3.02 8.43
C ALA A 65 -8.77 1.63 7.77
N PHE A 66 -8.71 1.63 6.45
CA PHE A 66 -8.53 0.44 5.63
C PHE A 66 -7.23 0.58 4.82
N LEU A 67 -6.40 -0.46 4.77
CA LEU A 67 -5.21 -0.50 3.92
C LEU A 67 -5.54 -1.24 2.62
N PRO A 68 -5.98 -0.56 1.54
CA PRO A 68 -6.36 -1.23 0.32
C PRO A 68 -5.18 -1.90 -0.36
N TRP A 69 -4.00 -1.26 -0.36
CA TRP A 69 -2.83 -1.72 -1.10
C TRP A 69 -1.55 -1.58 -0.29
N LEU A 70 -0.78 -2.66 -0.27
CA LEU A 70 0.63 -2.76 0.11
C LEU A 70 1.31 -3.61 -0.96
N GLU A 71 2.23 -3.04 -1.71
CA GLU A 71 2.96 -3.77 -2.75
C GLU A 71 4.44 -3.39 -2.74
N VAL A 72 5.30 -4.38 -3.00
CA VAL A 72 6.74 -4.22 -3.21
C VAL A 72 7.09 -4.91 -4.51
N LEU A 73 7.86 -4.23 -5.38
CA LEU A 73 8.27 -4.78 -6.66
C LEU A 73 9.02 -6.11 -6.47
N PRO A 74 8.84 -7.11 -7.36
CA PRO A 74 9.39 -8.45 -7.18
C PRO A 74 10.90 -8.50 -6.89
N GLY A 75 11.69 -7.65 -7.55
CA GLY A 75 13.15 -7.57 -7.33
C GLY A 75 13.58 -6.99 -5.96
N HIS A 76 12.64 -6.42 -5.22
CA HIS A 76 12.85 -5.74 -3.93
C HIS A 76 12.14 -6.46 -2.77
N GLN A 77 11.49 -7.60 -3.04
CA GLN A 77 10.85 -8.44 -2.02
C GLN A 77 11.88 -9.21 -1.18
N GLY A 78 11.47 -9.67 0.01
CA GLY A 78 12.34 -10.43 0.93
C GLY A 78 13.40 -9.60 1.67
N GLN A 79 13.41 -8.27 1.48
CA GLN A 79 14.41 -7.35 2.06
C GLN A 79 13.85 -6.51 3.22
N GLY A 80 12.68 -6.85 3.76
CA GLY A 80 12.04 -6.11 4.86
C GLY A 80 11.34 -4.81 4.47
N ILE A 81 11.28 -4.47 3.17
CA ILE A 81 10.65 -3.23 2.69
C ILE A 81 9.15 -3.21 3.00
N GLY A 82 8.44 -4.32 2.77
CA GLY A 82 7.01 -4.41 3.06
C GLY A 82 6.69 -4.18 4.55
N SER A 83 7.49 -4.79 5.44
CA SER A 83 7.39 -4.54 6.89
C SER A 83 7.65 -3.08 7.23
N SER A 84 8.70 -2.49 6.67
CA SER A 84 9.05 -1.09 6.92
C SER A 84 7.97 -0.11 6.43
N LEU A 85 7.33 -0.39 5.30
CA LEU A 85 6.19 0.39 4.80
C LEU A 85 5.00 0.28 5.76
N LEU A 86 4.67 -0.95 6.16
CA LEU A 86 3.55 -1.23 7.06
C LEU A 86 3.73 -0.58 8.43
N ASP A 87 4.91 -0.71 9.05
CA ASP A 87 5.20 -0.11 10.36
C ASP A 87 5.08 1.42 10.34
N ARG A 88 5.54 2.05 9.25
CA ARG A 88 5.46 3.51 9.09
C ARG A 88 4.03 4.00 8.97
N VAL A 89 3.22 3.38 8.11
CA VAL A 89 1.82 3.80 7.96
C VAL A 89 1.02 3.50 9.23
N LEU A 90 1.27 2.40 9.92
CA LEU A 90 0.63 2.11 11.21
C LEU A 90 1.01 3.13 12.29
N GLY A 91 2.26 3.58 12.31
CA GLY A 91 2.70 4.67 13.20
C GLY A 91 1.92 5.97 12.96
N GLU A 92 1.66 6.32 11.69
CA GLU A 92 0.85 7.50 11.34
C GLU A 92 -0.63 7.34 11.69
N LEU A 93 -1.12 6.10 11.75
CA LEU A 93 -2.51 5.75 12.05
C LEU A 93 -2.75 5.36 13.53
N ALA A 94 -1.72 5.41 14.38
CA ALA A 94 -1.78 4.91 15.76
C ALA A 94 -2.81 5.62 16.67
N HIS A 95 -3.34 6.76 16.25
CA HIS A 95 -4.40 7.51 16.93
C HIS A 95 -5.81 6.99 16.62
N LEU A 96 -5.96 6.12 15.61
CA LEU A 96 -7.23 5.55 15.21
C LEU A 96 -7.57 4.31 16.07
N TYR A 97 -8.87 4.02 16.16
CA TYR A 97 -9.37 2.85 16.88
C TYR A 97 -9.06 1.53 16.16
N SER A 98 -9.19 1.49 14.82
CA SER A 98 -8.93 0.28 14.05
C SER A 98 -8.27 0.54 12.70
N VAL A 99 -7.48 -0.45 12.26
CA VAL A 99 -6.91 -0.53 10.92
C VAL A 99 -7.18 -1.93 10.38
N ASP A 100 -7.90 -2.02 9.27
CA ASP A 100 -8.30 -3.29 8.65
C ASP A 100 -7.67 -3.48 7.26
N LEU A 101 -7.48 -4.73 6.85
CA LEU A 101 -7.01 -5.08 5.51
C LEU A 101 -7.51 -6.47 5.09
N THR A 102 -7.47 -6.74 3.79
CA THR A 102 -7.71 -8.07 3.23
C THR A 102 -6.45 -8.61 2.59
N CYS A 103 -6.14 -9.89 2.79
CA CYS A 103 -4.96 -10.53 2.19
C CYS A 103 -5.23 -11.98 1.82
N ASP A 104 -4.39 -12.53 0.94
CA ASP A 104 -4.40 -13.96 0.63
C ASP A 104 -3.95 -14.80 1.84
N PRO A 105 -4.44 -16.04 1.99
CA PRO A 105 -4.14 -16.87 3.16
C PRO A 105 -2.65 -17.04 3.46
N HIS A 106 -1.80 -17.11 2.44
CA HIS A 106 -0.35 -17.28 2.61
C HIS A 106 0.35 -16.04 3.17
N LEU A 107 -0.27 -14.86 3.10
CA LEU A 107 0.23 -13.61 3.68
C LEU A 107 -0.24 -13.38 5.11
N ARG A 108 -1.15 -14.20 5.65
CA ARG A 108 -1.67 -14.04 7.02
C ARG A 108 -0.55 -13.92 8.06
N GLY A 109 0.43 -14.83 8.02
CA GLY A 109 1.55 -14.82 8.95
C GLY A 109 2.44 -13.58 8.84
N PHE A 110 2.47 -12.90 7.68
CA PHE A 110 3.14 -11.61 7.54
C PHE A 110 2.43 -10.54 8.39
N TYR A 111 1.11 -10.38 8.23
CA TYR A 111 0.34 -9.38 8.95
C TYR A 111 0.20 -9.68 10.45
N GLU A 112 0.09 -10.95 10.85
CA GLU A 112 0.04 -11.33 12.27
C GLU A 112 1.28 -10.88 13.06
N ARG A 113 2.47 -10.91 12.43
CA ARG A 113 3.71 -10.40 13.06
C ARG A 113 3.70 -8.88 13.27
N HIS A 114 2.82 -8.16 12.57
CA HIS A 114 2.59 -6.72 12.73
C HIS A 114 1.37 -6.42 13.62
N GLY A 115 0.85 -7.41 14.36
CA GLY A 115 -0.21 -7.22 15.35
C GLY A 115 -1.64 -7.32 14.81
N PHE A 116 -1.82 -7.71 13.55
CA PHE A 116 -3.15 -7.97 13.00
C PHE A 116 -3.71 -9.31 13.48
N THR A 117 -5.03 -9.38 13.59
CA THR A 117 -5.78 -10.62 13.83
C THR A 117 -6.70 -10.94 12.65
N ALA A 118 -6.95 -12.22 12.41
CA ALA A 118 -7.82 -12.63 11.31
C ALA A 118 -9.28 -12.24 11.54
N LEU A 119 -9.91 -11.67 10.50
CA LEU A 119 -11.33 -11.32 10.42
C LEU A 119 -11.94 -11.91 9.14
N ASP A 120 -13.27 -12.03 9.10
CA ASP A 120 -14.00 -12.36 7.88
C ASP A 120 -14.23 -11.10 7.05
N ALA A 121 -13.98 -11.17 5.74
CA ALA A 121 -14.11 -10.04 4.83
C ALA A 121 -15.06 -10.36 3.67
N MET A 122 -15.77 -9.35 3.21
CA MET A 122 -16.66 -9.41 2.03
C MET A 122 -16.23 -8.34 1.02
N GLY A 123 -16.29 -8.67 -0.27
CA GLY A 123 -15.87 -7.77 -1.33
C GLY A 123 -16.84 -7.77 -2.50
N ARG A 124 -17.08 -6.59 -3.06
CA ARG A 124 -17.70 -6.41 -4.38
C ARG A 124 -16.72 -5.67 -5.27
N ARG A 125 -16.46 -6.21 -6.46
CA ARG A 125 -15.49 -5.65 -7.42
C ARG A 125 -16.18 -5.36 -8.75
N ASN A 126 -15.70 -4.33 -9.45
CA ASN A 126 -16.09 -4.02 -10.82
C ASN A 126 -14.85 -4.11 -11.74
N PRO A 127 -14.52 -5.30 -12.27
CA PRO A 127 -13.30 -5.49 -13.06
C PRO A 127 -13.21 -4.61 -14.30
N THR A 128 -14.35 -4.21 -14.88
CA THR A 128 -14.40 -3.38 -16.10
C THR A 128 -14.05 -1.91 -15.87
N ALA A 129 -13.83 -1.49 -14.62
CA ALA A 129 -13.46 -0.11 -14.30
C ALA A 129 -12.02 0.25 -14.73
N LEU A 130 -11.20 -0.74 -15.07
CA LEU A 130 -9.81 -0.54 -15.48
C LEU A 130 -9.61 -0.59 -17.00
N GLY A 131 -10.62 -0.98 -17.77
CA GLY A 131 -10.60 -1.13 -19.23
C GLY A 131 -11.30 -2.39 -19.70
#